data_AF-A0A2V9BPL9-F1
#
_entry.id   AF-A0A2V9BPL9-F1
#
_cell.length_a   1.000
_cell.length_b   1.000
_cell.length_c   1.000
_cell.angle_alpha   90.00
_cell.angle_beta   90.00
_cell.angle_gamma   90.00
#
_symmetry.space_group_name_H-M   'P 1'
#
loop_
_entity.id
_entity.type
_entity.pdbx_description
1 polymer ?
#
loop_
_entity_poly.entity_id
_entity_poly.type
_entity_poly.pdbx_seq_one_letter_code
_entity_poly.pdbx_strand_id
1 'polypeptide(L)'
;TGQGTMIYSDELLAAARRIFCFGTPEEALEFPTRFLTYAMTYASDEDIEILKKYFADDDFKAALADPAPGIFDQGSWTKWNQRYGRTPVPPLPKRRIPGVDPATVPDFFPPKS
;
A
#
# COMPACT_ATOMS: atom_id res chain seq x y z
N THR A 1 -2.75 0.62 -28.37
CA THR A 1 -3.44 -0.54 -27.77
C THR A 1 -4.61 0.01 -26.99
N GLY A 2 -5.84 -0.35 -27.35
CA GLY A 2 -7.05 0.25 -26.77
C GLY A 2 -7.15 -0.04 -25.28
N GLN A 3 -7.05 1.01 -24.46
CA GLN A 3 -7.43 1.00 -23.06
C GLN A 3 -8.95 0.79 -23.03
N GLY A 4 -9.40 -0.44 -22.77
CA GLY A 4 -10.80 -0.68 -22.47
C GLY A 4 -11.13 0.11 -21.22
N THR A 5 -12.11 1.02 -21.29
CA THR A 5 -12.60 1.74 -20.12
C THR A 5 -13.06 0.70 -19.09
N MET A 6 -12.24 0.46 -18.06
CA MET A 6 -12.68 -0.33 -16.91
C MET A 6 -13.76 0.48 -16.21
N ILE A 7 -14.99 -0.03 -16.23
CA ILE A 7 -16.13 0.61 -15.58
C ILE A 7 -16.06 0.26 -14.10
N TYR A 8 -15.46 1.14 -13.31
CA TYR A 8 -15.49 1.08 -11.85
C TYR A 8 -16.81 1.65 -11.33
N SER A 9 -17.26 1.20 -10.16
CA SER A 9 -18.43 1.79 -9.52
C SER A 9 -18.12 3.19 -8.98
N ASP A 10 -19.13 4.07 -8.96
CA ASP A 10 -18.98 5.43 -8.41
C ASP A 10 -18.53 5.41 -6.93
N GLU A 11 -18.97 4.42 -6.17
CA GLU A 11 -18.58 4.22 -4.76
C GLU A 11 -17.08 3.92 -4.64
N LEU A 12 -16.56 3.01 -5.48
CA LEU A 12 -15.15 2.67 -5.50
C LEU A 12 -14.29 3.85 -5.95
N LEU A 13 -14.72 4.57 -6.99
CA LEU A 13 -14.02 5.76 -7.50
C LEU A 13 -13.98 6.86 -6.44
N ALA A 14 -15.07 7.07 -5.69
CA ALA A 14 -15.12 8.05 -4.62
C ALA A 14 -14.15 7.69 -3.46
N ALA A 15 -14.09 6.41 -3.05
CA ALA A 15 -13.13 5.95 -2.06
C ALA A 15 -11.69 6.08 -2.56
N ALA A 16 -11.42 5.65 -3.80
CA ALA A 16 -10.10 5.75 -4.40
C ALA A 16 -9.60 7.21 -4.47
N ARG A 17 -10.47 8.17 -4.79
CA ARG A 17 -10.13 9.60 -4.82
C ARG A 17 -9.80 10.18 -3.45
N ARG A 18 -10.42 9.69 -2.37
CA ARG A 18 -10.09 10.10 -0.99
C ARG A 18 -8.73 9.58 -0.55
N ILE A 19 -8.42 8.32 -0.91
CA ILE A 19 -7.16 7.65 -0.56
C ILE A 19 -5.99 8.16 -1.40
N PHE A 20 -6.20 8.34 -2.70
CA PHE A 20 -5.18 8.70 -3.69
C PHE A 20 -5.44 10.13 -4.21
N CYS A 21 -4.96 11.13 -3.47
CA CYS A 21 -5.30 12.53 -3.71
C CYS A 21 -4.45 13.24 -4.78
N PHE A 22 -3.44 12.58 -5.34
CA PHE A 22 -2.44 13.17 -6.24
C PHE A 22 -2.56 12.73 -7.71
N GLY A 23 -3.59 11.96 -8.05
CA GLY A 23 -3.94 11.61 -9.42
C GLY A 23 -5.42 11.25 -9.53
N THR A 24 -5.81 10.58 -10.62
CA THR A 24 -7.18 10.11 -10.82
C THR A 24 -7.43 8.79 -10.09
N PRO A 25 -8.67 8.52 -9.65
CA PRO A 25 -9.01 7.24 -9.04
C PRO A 25 -8.81 6.06 -10.01
N GLU A 26 -9.00 6.26 -11.31
CA GLU A 26 -8.75 5.26 -12.34
C GLU A 26 -7.27 4.88 -12.42
N GLU A 27 -6.36 5.86 -12.47
CA GLU A 27 -4.91 5.64 -12.44
C GLU A 27 -4.46 4.89 -11.18
N ALA A 28 -5.10 5.17 -10.03
CA ALA A 28 -4.83 4.45 -8.80
C ALA A 28 -5.21 2.96 -8.93
N LEU A 29 -6.41 2.70 -9.47
CA LEU A 29 -6.97 1.36 -9.59
C LEU A 29 -6.31 0.51 -10.70
N GLU A 30 -5.62 1.12 -11.66
CA GLU A 30 -4.75 0.40 -12.61
C GLU A 30 -3.62 -0.39 -11.91
N PHE A 31 -3.20 0.05 -10.71
CA PHE A 31 -2.13 -0.58 -9.93
C PHE A 31 -2.63 -0.99 -8.53
N PRO A 32 -3.48 -2.04 -8.43
CA PRO A 32 -4.23 -2.36 -7.21
C PRO A 32 -3.34 -2.63 -5.99
N THR A 33 -2.20 -3.33 -6.13
CA THR A 33 -1.27 -3.57 -5.01
C THR A 33 -0.70 -2.27 -4.43
N ARG A 34 -0.34 -1.32 -5.31
CA ARG A 34 0.14 0.00 -4.89
C ARG A 34 -0.99 0.79 -4.25
N PHE A 35 -2.18 0.78 -4.85
CA PHE A 35 -3.35 1.43 -4.28
C PHE A 35 -3.70 0.89 -2.89
N LEU A 36 -3.71 -0.43 -2.70
CA LEU A 36 -3.94 -1.04 -1.39
C LEU A 36 -2.85 -0.66 -0.38
N THR A 37 -1.61 -0.46 -0.81
CA THR A 37 -0.55 0.08 0.07
C THR A 37 -0.92 1.49 0.59
N TYR A 38 -1.45 2.36 -0.28
CA TYR A 38 -1.99 3.66 0.13
C TYR A 38 -3.22 3.52 1.04
N ALA A 39 -4.16 2.64 0.67
CA ALA A 39 -5.38 2.44 1.45
C ALA A 39 -5.07 1.96 2.87
N MET A 40 -4.17 0.99 3.01
CA MET A 40 -3.78 0.45 4.30
C MET A 40 -3.08 1.50 5.19
N THR A 41 -2.56 2.57 4.61
CA THR A 41 -1.88 3.65 5.34
C THR A 41 -2.79 4.83 5.63
N TYR A 42 -3.61 5.26 4.66
CA TYR A 42 -4.32 6.55 4.71
C TYR A 42 -5.85 6.43 4.66
N ALA A 43 -6.41 5.26 4.36
CA ALA A 43 -7.86 5.11 4.29
C ALA A 43 -8.50 5.21 5.68
N SER A 44 -9.72 5.77 5.70
CA SER A 44 -10.60 5.65 6.88
C SER A 44 -11.15 4.22 7.01
N ASP A 45 -11.72 3.89 8.17
CA ASP A 45 -12.38 2.59 8.35
C ASP A 45 -13.58 2.41 7.39
N GLU A 46 -14.33 3.49 7.11
CA GLU A 46 -15.42 3.48 6.12
C GLU A 46 -14.89 3.15 4.71
N ASP A 47 -13.78 3.75 4.32
CA ASP A 47 -13.13 3.45 3.04
C ASP A 47 -12.69 1.98 2.97
N ILE A 48 -12.12 1.44 4.04
CA ILE A 48 -11.71 0.02 4.09
C ILE A 48 -12.92 -0.92 3.94
N GLU A 49 -14.06 -0.60 4.54
CA GLU A 49 -15.29 -1.40 4.38
C GLU A 49 -15.85 -1.32 2.96
N ILE A 50 -15.71 -0.18 2.27
CA ILE A 50 -16.01 -0.08 0.84
C ILE A 50 -15.06 -0.96 0.05
N LEU A 51 -13.74 -0.85 0.28
CA LEU A 51 -12.73 -1.60 -0.48
C LEU A 51 -12.90 -3.11 -0.35
N LYS A 52 -13.29 -3.63 0.81
CA LYS A 52 -13.57 -5.06 1.03
C LYS A 52 -14.71 -5.63 0.18
N LYS A 53 -15.56 -4.79 -0.42
CA LYS A 53 -16.56 -5.23 -1.38
C LYS A 53 -15.94 -5.59 -2.74
N TYR A 54 -14.75 -5.06 -3.03
CA TYR A 54 -14.08 -5.16 -4.34
C TYR A 54 -12.75 -5.91 -4.27
N PHE A 55 -12.08 -5.93 -3.13
CA PHE A 55 -10.81 -6.61 -2.89
C PHE A 55 -10.95 -7.70 -1.84
N ALA A 56 -10.36 -8.87 -2.11
CA ALA A 56 -10.30 -9.96 -1.15
C ALA A 56 -9.18 -9.74 -0.13
N ASP A 57 -9.26 -10.41 1.01
CA ASP A 57 -8.19 -10.38 2.02
C ASP A 57 -6.82 -10.78 1.46
N ASP A 58 -6.78 -11.63 0.44
CA ASP A 58 -5.54 -12.04 -0.22
C ASP A 58 -4.89 -10.90 -1.02
N ASP A 59 -5.65 -9.91 -1.50
CA ASP A 59 -5.11 -8.72 -2.16
C ASP A 59 -4.38 -7.83 -1.15
N PHE A 60 -4.95 -7.67 0.06
CA PHE A 60 -4.29 -6.95 1.16
C PHE A 60 -3.02 -7.68 1.63
N LYS A 61 -3.06 -9.01 1.72
CA LYS A 61 -1.85 -9.81 2.04
C LYS A 61 -0.79 -9.67 0.95
N ALA A 62 -1.19 -9.63 -0.32
CA ALA A 62 -0.27 -9.41 -1.43
C ALA A 62 0.40 -8.03 -1.34
N ALA A 63 -0.35 -6.97 -0.98
CA ALA A 63 0.22 -5.65 -0.72
C ALA A 63 1.21 -5.63 0.45
N LEU A 64 1.04 -6.48 1.47
CA LEU A 64 2.04 -6.65 2.53
C LEU A 64 3.24 -7.51 2.13
N ALA A 65 3.07 -8.40 1.15
CA ALA A 65 4.14 -9.25 0.65
C ALA A 65 5.10 -8.50 -0.28
N ASP A 66 4.55 -7.62 -1.13
CA ASP A 66 5.31 -6.74 -2.03
C ASP A 66 4.83 -5.27 -1.90
N PRO A 67 5.12 -4.62 -0.76
CA PRO A 67 4.65 -3.26 -0.51
C PRO A 67 5.42 -2.25 -1.35
N ALA A 68 4.70 -1.25 -1.85
CA ALA A 68 5.36 -0.09 -2.45
C ALA A 68 6.20 0.65 -1.37
N PRO A 69 7.53 0.80 -1.58
CA PRO A 69 8.43 1.29 -0.54
C PRO A 69 8.18 2.78 -0.25
N GLY A 70 8.24 3.14 1.03
CA GLY A 70 8.12 4.54 1.49
C GLY A 70 6.70 5.07 1.70
N ILE A 71 5.68 4.21 1.60
CA ILE A 71 4.28 4.61 1.87
C ILE A 71 3.86 4.28 3.30
N PHE A 72 4.07 3.03 3.73
CA PHE A 72 3.71 2.61 5.08
C PHE A 72 4.45 3.39 6.17
N ASP A 73 3.69 3.92 7.13
CA ASP A 73 4.22 4.31 8.44
C ASP A 73 4.32 3.09 9.39
N GLN A 74 5.07 3.24 10.49
CA GLN A 74 5.32 2.14 11.43
C GLN A 74 4.04 1.60 12.10
N GLY A 75 3.07 2.47 12.41
CA GLY A 75 1.82 2.09 13.08
C GLY A 75 0.91 1.29 12.16
N SER A 76 0.69 1.81 10.95
CA SER A 76 -0.08 1.15 9.89
C SER A 76 0.55 -0.19 9.52
N TRP A 77 1.88 -0.24 9.35
CA TRP A 77 2.61 -1.47 9.06
C TRP A 77 2.43 -2.54 10.15
N THR A 78 2.55 -2.13 11.41
CA THR A 78 2.36 -3.03 12.57
C THR A 78 0.94 -3.55 12.62
N LYS A 79 -0.06 -2.66 12.52
CA LYS A 79 -1.49 -2.98 12.55
C LYS A 79 -1.84 -4.05 11.53
N TRP A 80 -1.44 -3.86 10.27
CA TRP A 80 -1.85 -4.75 9.19
C TRP A 80 -1.08 -6.07 9.17
N ASN A 81 0.21 -6.08 9.50
CA ASN A 81 0.95 -7.35 9.65
C ASN A 81 0.37 -8.19 10.80
N GLN A 82 0.03 -7.57 11.94
CA GLN A 82 -0.64 -8.27 13.05
C GLN A 82 -2.03 -8.77 12.66
N ARG A 83 -2.85 -7.95 11.99
CA ARG A 83 -4.18 -8.33 11.50
C ARG A 83 -4.15 -9.61 10.67
N TYR A 84 -3.12 -9.78 9.84
CA TYR A 84 -2.95 -10.97 9.00
C TYR A 84 -1.97 -12.01 9.56
N GLY A 85 -1.68 -11.97 10.87
CA GLY A 85 -0.93 -13.01 11.58
C GLY A 85 0.57 -13.09 11.24
N ARG A 86 1.15 -12.03 10.67
CA ARG A 86 2.58 -11.96 10.32
C ARG A 86 3.39 -11.53 11.55
N THR A 87 3.68 -12.50 12.42
CA THR A 87 4.45 -12.33 13.66
C THR A 87 5.72 -13.20 13.61
N PRO A 88 6.93 -12.65 13.87
CA PRO A 88 7.19 -11.25 14.24
C PRO A 88 6.90 -10.27 13.10
N VAL A 89 6.53 -9.04 13.45
CA VAL A 89 6.27 -7.98 12.45
C VAL A 89 7.57 -7.70 11.70
N PRO A 90 7.59 -7.81 10.36
CA PRO A 90 8.78 -7.55 9.57
C PRO A 90 9.23 -6.09 9.66
N PRO A 91 10.50 -5.75 9.32
CA PRO A 91 10.92 -4.37 9.20
C PRO A 91 10.15 -3.65 8.07
N LEU A 92 10.06 -2.31 8.16
CA LEU A 92 9.46 -1.49 7.10
C LEU A 92 10.15 -1.73 5.75
N PRO A 93 9.39 -1.68 4.64
CA PRO A 93 9.94 -1.89 3.31
C PRO A 93 10.89 -0.76 2.92
N LYS A 94 12.09 -1.14 2.49
CA LYS A 94 13.11 -0.22 1.97
C LYS A 94 13.13 -0.25 0.45
N ARG A 95 13.32 0.90 -0.17
CA ARG A 95 13.52 1.01 -1.63
C ARG A 95 14.77 0.23 -2.03
N ARG A 96 14.64 -0.66 -3.02
CA ARG A 96 15.76 -1.35 -3.64
C ARG A 96 16.29 -0.50 -4.80
N ILE A 97 17.60 -0.25 -4.83
CA ILE A 97 18.27 0.47 -5.91
C ILE A 97 19.11 -0.56 -6.68
N PRO A 98 18.85 -0.79 -7.98
CA PRO A 98 19.63 -1.73 -8.78
C PRO A 98 21.13 -1.42 -8.72
N GLY A 99 21.96 -2.46 -8.51
CA GLY A 99 23.41 -2.32 -8.42
C GLY A 99 23.94 -1.78 -7.10
N VAL A 100 23.08 -1.50 -6.12
CA VAL A 100 23.47 -1.06 -4.77
C VAL A 100 23.22 -2.20 -3.78
N ASP A 101 24.27 -2.65 -3.10
CA ASP A 101 24.11 -3.53 -1.94
C ASP A 101 23.74 -2.68 -0.71
N PRO A 102 22.52 -2.83 -0.16
CA PRO A 102 22.10 -2.08 1.02
C PRO A 102 23.00 -2.31 2.24
N ALA A 103 23.75 -3.43 2.32
CA ALA A 103 24.70 -3.67 3.40
C ALA A 103 25.96 -2.80 3.30
N THR A 104 26.25 -2.24 2.12
CA THR A 104 27.42 -1.38 1.88
C THR A 104 27.13 0.11 2.01
N VAL A 105 25.86 0.50 2.14
CA VAL A 105 25.47 1.90 2.31
C VAL A 105 25.61 2.26 3.79
N PRO A 106 26.49 3.22 4.16
CA PRO A 106 26.59 3.65 5.56
C PRO A 106 25.27 4.21 6.05
N ASP A 107 24.87 3.85 7.28
CA ASP A 107 23.73 4.48 7.93
C ASP A 107 24.15 5.88 8.43
N PHE A 108 23.85 6.89 7.61
CA PHE A 108 24.16 8.29 7.93
C PHE A 108 23.21 8.89 8.97
N PHE A 109 22.14 8.18 9.36
CA PHE A 109 21.15 8.61 10.33
C PHE A 109 20.89 7.52 11.37
N PRO A 110 21.89 7.19 12.21
CA PRO A 110 21.71 6.21 13.26
C PRO A 110 20.58 6.64 14.22
N PRO A 111 19.87 5.68 14.83
CA PRO A 111 18.88 5.99 15.86
C PRO A 111 19.55 6.80 16.97
N LYS A 112 18.90 7.88 17.42
CA LYS A 112 19.39 8.63 18.58
C LYS A 112 19.28 7.72 19.81
N SER A 113 20.42 7.50 20.47
CA SER A 113 20.53 6.81 21.76
C SER A 113 19.71 7.46 22.86
#